data_AF-A0A9D7BAJ0-F1
#
_entry.id   AF-A0A9D7BAJ0-F1
#
_cell.length_a   1.000
_cell.length_b   1.000
_cell.length_c   1.000
_cell.angle_alpha   90.00
_cell.angle_beta   90.00
_cell.angle_gamma   90.00
#
_symmetry.space_group_name_H-M   'P 1'
#
loop_
_entity.id
_entity.type
_entity.pdbx_description
1 polymer ?
#
loop_
_entity_poly.entity_id
_entity_poly.type
_entity_poly.pdbx_seq_one_letter_code
_entity_poly.pdbx_strand_id
1 'polypeptide(L)'
;MPSSISSSEGRIALHLLLRIAAFALLVLCALVLGWLAGVPGTRVDYLGALRAKEQRLAALGSPKLVVVGGSHAAFSIDSRELERATCNPVVNMGVHASLGSRFMAEEVIGHLGEGDLVVVVPEYTLFDREEAIDDVLYQAVDRYPPALRAWPGGSGRRWGLLPW
;
A
#
# COMPACT_ATOMS: atom_id res chain seq x y z
N MET A 1 70.16 -25.36 8.48
CA MET A 1 68.93 -26.16 8.23
C MET A 1 67.81 -25.19 7.90
N PRO A 2 67.34 -25.09 6.65
CA PRO A 2 66.24 -24.19 6.33
C PRO A 2 64.92 -24.80 6.81
N SER A 3 64.11 -23.93 7.38
CA SER A 3 62.94 -24.18 8.20
C SER A 3 61.72 -24.66 7.39
N SER A 4 61.32 -25.90 7.64
CA SER A 4 60.12 -26.57 7.11
C SER A 4 58.78 -25.93 7.58
N ILE A 5 58.84 -24.85 8.34
CA ILE A 5 57.69 -24.26 9.05
C ILE A 5 56.91 -23.30 8.12
N SER A 6 57.60 -22.56 7.25
CA SER A 6 56.99 -21.54 6.38
C SER A 6 55.98 -22.11 5.36
N SER A 7 56.18 -23.34 4.88
CA SER A 7 55.25 -23.99 3.93
C SER A 7 53.97 -24.52 4.60
N SER A 8 53.98 -24.75 5.91
CA SER A 8 52.85 -25.30 6.67
C SER A 8 51.82 -24.21 7.02
N GLU A 9 52.28 -23.01 7.39
CA GLU A 9 51.43 -21.87 7.74
C GLU A 9 50.67 -21.34 6.52
N GLY A 10 51.33 -21.25 5.36
CA GLY A 10 50.70 -20.82 4.11
C GLY A 10 49.57 -21.74 3.66
N ARG A 11 49.69 -23.06 3.89
CA ARG A 11 48.64 -24.04 3.60
C ARG A 11 47.44 -23.88 4.54
N ILE A 12 47.68 -23.65 5.83
CA ILE A 12 46.61 -23.44 6.81
C ILE A 12 45.85 -22.15 6.50
N ALA A 13 46.58 -21.06 6.21
CA ALA A 13 45.98 -19.79 5.80
C ALA A 13 45.15 -19.93 4.52
N LEU A 14 45.67 -20.65 3.51
CA LEU A 14 44.93 -20.92 2.27
C LEU A 14 43.64 -21.71 2.52
N HIS A 15 43.67 -22.77 3.35
CA HIS A 15 42.47 -23.53 3.68
C HIS A 15 41.45 -22.70 4.45
N LEU A 16 41.89 -21.81 5.35
CA LEU A 16 41.00 -20.91 6.07
C LEU A 16 40.35 -19.90 5.10
N LEU A 17 41.12 -19.30 4.19
CA LEU A 17 40.61 -18.38 3.16
C LEU A 17 39.60 -19.07 2.24
N LEU A 18 39.87 -20.30 1.80
CA LEU A 18 38.95 -21.08 0.97
C LEU A 18 37.63 -21.38 1.71
N ARG A 19 37.69 -21.69 3.01
CA ARG A 19 36.49 -21.91 3.83
C ARG A 19 35.66 -20.63 4.00
N ILE A 20 36.32 -19.50 4.24
CA ILE A 20 35.66 -18.19 4.33
C ILE A 20 35.01 -17.83 2.99
N ALA A 21 35.72 -18.02 1.88
CA ALA A 21 35.19 -17.76 0.54
C ALA A 21 33.99 -18.67 0.22
N ALA A 22 34.07 -19.96 0.56
CA ALA A 22 32.97 -20.90 0.37
C ALA A 22 31.74 -20.53 1.23
N PHE A 23 31.95 -20.13 2.48
CA PHE A 23 30.87 -19.66 3.36
C PHE A 23 30.24 -18.37 2.84
N ALA A 24 31.06 -17.39 2.42
CA ALA A 24 30.57 -16.14 1.83
C ALA A 24 29.78 -16.38 0.54
N LEU A 25 30.25 -17.29 -0.32
CA LEU A 25 29.51 -17.70 -1.52
C LEU A 25 28.18 -18.36 -1.16
N LEU A 26 28.16 -19.24 -0.16
CA LEU A 26 26.93 -19.89 0.29
C LEU A 26 25.92 -18.87 0.85
N VAL A 27 26.37 -17.90 1.65
CA VAL A 27 25.54 -16.80 2.15
C VAL A 27 25.01 -15.96 0.99
N LEU A 28 25.87 -15.59 0.03
CA LEU A 28 25.46 -14.83 -1.15
C LEU A 28 24.41 -15.60 -1.97
N CYS A 29 24.63 -16.88 -2.22
CA CYS A 29 23.66 -17.73 -2.91
C CYS A 29 22.34 -17.81 -2.14
N ALA A 30 22.37 -17.96 -0.81
CA ALA A 30 21.17 -17.97 0.01
C ALA A 30 20.42 -16.63 -0.04
N LEU A 31 21.12 -15.49 -0.05
CA LEU A 31 20.52 -14.17 -0.20
C LEU A 31 19.92 -13.96 -1.59
N VAL A 32 20.62 -14.37 -2.65
CA VAL A 32 20.12 -14.29 -4.04
C VAL A 32 18.91 -15.20 -4.23
N LEU A 33 18.96 -16.44 -3.72
CA LEU A 33 17.81 -17.34 -3.74
C LEU A 33 16.66 -16.80 -2.91
N GLY A 34 16.94 -16.20 -1.75
CA GLY A 34 15.97 -15.51 -0.92
C GLY A 34 15.34 -14.30 -1.62
N TRP A 35 16.09 -13.56 -2.44
CA TRP A 35 15.57 -12.45 -3.24
C TRP A 35 14.75 -12.93 -4.45
N LEU A 36 15.23 -13.96 -5.15
CA LEU A 36 14.53 -14.56 -6.29
C LEU A 36 13.24 -15.30 -5.88
N ALA A 37 13.25 -15.96 -4.72
CA ALA A 37 12.09 -16.67 -4.17
C ALA A 37 11.21 -15.77 -3.30
N GLY A 38 11.81 -14.75 -2.68
CA GLY A 38 11.15 -13.79 -1.80
C GLY A 38 10.57 -12.64 -2.59
N VAL A 39 9.44 -12.90 -3.25
CA VAL A 39 8.15 -12.37 -2.80
C VAL A 39 7.10 -13.34 -3.36
N PRO A 40 6.55 -14.31 -2.59
CA PRO A 40 5.20 -14.75 -2.89
C PRO A 40 4.34 -13.50 -2.68
N GLY A 41 4.12 -12.74 -3.75
CA GLY A 41 3.18 -11.62 -3.75
C GLY A 41 1.92 -12.19 -3.13
N THR A 42 1.54 -11.65 -1.97
CA THR A 42 0.36 -12.12 -1.27
C THR A 42 -0.76 -12.16 -2.31
N ARG A 43 -1.45 -13.30 -2.47
CA ARG A 43 -2.53 -13.42 -3.47
C ARG A 43 -3.55 -12.29 -3.32
N VAL A 44 -3.64 -11.75 -2.10
CA VAL A 44 -4.35 -10.55 -1.73
C VAL A 44 -3.34 -9.44 -1.51
N ASP A 45 -3.35 -8.47 -2.41
CA ASP A 45 -2.58 -7.26 -2.27
C ASP A 45 -3.49 -6.16 -1.71
N TYR A 46 -3.18 -5.74 -0.49
CA TYR A 46 -4.00 -4.84 0.30
C TYR A 46 -4.17 -3.48 -0.38
N LEU A 47 -3.08 -2.86 -0.83
CA LEU A 47 -3.14 -1.58 -1.55
C LEU A 47 -3.64 -1.79 -2.98
N GLY A 48 -3.38 -2.95 -3.59
CA GLY A 48 -4.00 -3.33 -4.86
C GLY A 48 -5.52 -3.45 -4.84
N ALA A 49 -6.13 -3.54 -3.65
CA ALA A 49 -7.59 -3.48 -3.51
C ALA A 49 -8.17 -2.16 -4.03
N LEU A 50 -7.39 -1.07 -4.07
CA LEU A 50 -7.79 0.22 -4.64
C LEU A 50 -8.30 0.07 -6.08
N ARG A 51 -7.61 -0.73 -6.92
CA ARG A 51 -8.04 -0.99 -8.30
C ARG A 51 -9.44 -1.60 -8.35
N ALA A 52 -9.69 -2.64 -7.56
CA ALA A 52 -10.98 -3.33 -7.56
C ALA A 52 -12.10 -2.45 -7.00
N LYS A 53 -11.78 -1.63 -5.99
CA LYS A 53 -12.72 -0.67 -5.38
C LYS A 53 -13.08 0.45 -6.35
N GLU A 54 -12.11 1.06 -7.03
CA GLU A 54 -12.37 2.08 -8.06
C GLU A 54 -13.15 1.49 -9.24
N GLN A 55 -12.80 0.29 -9.72
CA GLN A 55 -13.54 -0.38 -10.79
C GLN A 55 -15.01 -0.59 -10.42
N ARG A 56 -15.29 -0.97 -9.17
CA ARG A 56 -16.66 -1.06 -8.66
C ARG A 56 -17.33 0.30 -8.60
N LEU A 57 -16.65 1.32 -8.07
CA LEU A 57 -17.16 2.69 -7.97
C LEU A 57 -17.57 3.23 -9.35
N ALA A 58 -16.71 3.04 -10.36
CA ALA A 58 -16.95 3.48 -11.74
C ALA A 58 -18.03 2.67 -12.47
N ALA A 59 -18.24 1.40 -12.09
CA ALA A 59 -19.26 0.55 -12.69
C ALA A 59 -20.68 0.81 -12.15
N LEU A 60 -20.81 1.45 -10.97
CA LEU A 60 -22.10 1.75 -10.36
C LEU A 60 -22.64 3.11 -10.84
N GLY A 61 -23.88 3.11 -11.35
CA GLY A 61 -24.65 4.34 -11.58
C GLY A 61 -25.13 4.98 -10.27
N SER A 62 -25.75 6.16 -10.39
CA SER A 62 -26.44 6.81 -9.28
C SER A 62 -27.94 6.44 -9.24
N PRO A 63 -28.58 6.36 -8.05
CA PRO A 63 -28.00 6.62 -6.72
C PRO A 63 -27.20 5.43 -6.18
N LYS A 64 -26.10 5.72 -5.46
CA LYS A 64 -25.28 4.73 -4.74
C LYS A 64 -24.79 5.27 -3.40
N LEU A 65 -24.45 4.37 -2.49
CA LEU A 65 -23.80 4.69 -1.22
C LEU A 65 -22.29 4.46 -1.35
N VAL A 66 -21.50 5.49 -1.09
CA VAL A 66 -20.03 5.43 -1.10
C VAL A 66 -19.50 5.63 0.31
N VAL A 67 -18.73 4.67 0.81
CA VAL A 67 -18.02 4.80 2.09
C VAL A 67 -16.60 5.27 1.83
N VAL A 68 -16.19 6.33 2.53
CA VAL A 68 -14.85 6.94 2.46
C VAL A 68 -14.22 6.89 3.85
N GLY A 69 -13.00 6.38 3.98
CA GLY A 69 -12.29 6.31 5.27
C GLY A 69 -11.02 5.49 5.20
N GLY A 70 -10.33 5.34 6.34
CA GLY A 70 -9.10 4.55 6.43
C GLY A 70 -9.33 3.05 6.56
N SER A 71 -8.39 2.39 7.22
CA SER A 71 -8.45 0.95 7.47
C SER A 71 -9.61 0.57 8.38
N HIS A 72 -10.03 1.45 9.29
CA HIS A 72 -11.21 1.18 10.11
C HIS A 72 -12.45 0.99 9.23
N ALA A 73 -12.67 1.86 8.23
CA ALA A 73 -13.76 1.70 7.27
C ALA A 73 -13.60 0.43 6.41
N ALA A 74 -12.35 0.08 6.05
CA ALA A 74 -12.05 -1.12 5.27
C ALA A 74 -12.44 -2.43 5.99
N PHE A 75 -12.24 -2.49 7.32
CA PHE A 75 -12.41 -3.72 8.10
C PHE A 75 -13.73 -3.79 8.88
N SER A 76 -14.33 -2.66 9.26
CA SER A 76 -15.53 -2.65 10.11
C SER A 76 -16.84 -2.69 9.33
N ILE A 77 -16.85 -2.32 8.05
CA ILE A 77 -18.09 -2.18 7.28
C ILE A 77 -18.32 -3.40 6.40
N ASP A 78 -19.41 -4.12 6.68
CA ASP A 78 -19.97 -5.10 5.76
C ASP A 78 -20.84 -4.39 4.70
N SER A 79 -20.29 -4.25 3.50
CA SER A 79 -21.01 -3.63 2.39
C SER A 79 -22.29 -4.37 2.01
N ARG A 80 -22.37 -5.70 2.16
CA ARG A 80 -23.58 -6.47 1.80
C ARG A 80 -24.70 -6.24 2.79
N GLU A 81 -24.37 -6.14 4.08
CA GLU A 81 -25.36 -5.78 5.10
C GLU A 81 -25.86 -4.35 4.89
N LEU A 82 -24.96 -3.42 4.59
CA LEU A 82 -25.31 -2.03 4.29
C LEU A 82 -26.17 -1.90 3.02
N GLU A 83 -25.90 -2.68 1.96
CA GLU A 83 -26.75 -2.74 0.76
C GLU A 83 -28.17 -3.19 1.09
N ARG A 84 -28.31 -4.24 1.90
CA ARG A 84 -29.63 -4.76 2.31
C ARG A 84 -30.39 -3.77 3.18
N ALA A 85 -29.70 -3.12 4.11
CA ALA A 85 -30.31 -2.17 5.04
C ALA A 85 -30.76 -0.88 4.36
N THR A 86 -30.03 -0.43 3.33
CA THR A 86 -30.28 0.85 2.64
C THR A 86 -31.03 0.71 1.32
N CYS A 87 -31.17 -0.52 0.81
CA CYS A 87 -31.68 -0.80 -0.54
C CYS A 87 -30.94 -0.04 -1.66
N ASN A 88 -29.70 0.39 -1.41
CA ASN A 88 -28.84 1.09 -2.36
C ASN A 88 -27.59 0.27 -2.66
N PRO A 89 -27.05 0.30 -3.90
CA PRO A 89 -25.74 -0.26 -4.17
C PRO A 89 -24.67 0.42 -3.30
N VAL A 90 -23.77 -0.37 -2.70
CA VAL A 90 -22.70 0.15 -1.83
C VAL A 90 -21.34 -0.11 -2.46
N VAL A 91 -20.47 0.89 -2.37
CA VAL A 91 -19.03 0.73 -2.60
C VAL A 91 -18.25 1.30 -1.42
N ASN A 92 -17.44 0.42 -0.81
CA ASN A 92 -16.55 0.80 0.28
C ASN A 92 -15.17 1.10 -0.28
N MET A 93 -14.81 2.38 -0.33
CA MET A 93 -13.52 2.88 -0.79
C MET A 93 -12.45 2.89 0.31
N GLY A 94 -12.79 2.49 1.54
CA GLY A 94 -11.83 2.46 2.63
C GLY A 94 -10.70 1.47 2.39
N VAL A 95 -9.46 1.92 2.60
CA VAL A 95 -8.23 1.12 2.50
C VAL A 95 -7.27 1.46 3.64
N HIS A 96 -6.61 2.61 3.65
CA HIS A 96 -5.62 2.90 4.69
C HIS A 96 -5.61 4.38 5.05
N ALA A 97 -5.55 4.69 6.35
CA ALA A 97 -5.58 6.06 6.86
C ALA A 97 -4.43 6.93 6.33
N SER A 98 -3.21 6.37 6.24
CA SER A 98 -2.02 7.03 5.67
C SER A 98 -2.13 7.45 4.21
N LEU A 99 -3.20 7.12 3.49
CA LEU A 99 -3.45 7.71 2.17
C LEU A 99 -3.75 9.22 2.29
N GLY A 100 -4.25 9.67 3.45
CA GLY A 100 -4.63 11.06 3.71
C GLY A 100 -6.07 11.35 3.31
N SER A 101 -6.75 12.22 4.05
CA SER A 101 -8.17 12.55 3.79
C SER A 101 -8.36 13.16 2.41
N ARG A 102 -7.41 13.97 1.96
CA ARG A 102 -7.49 14.59 0.63
C ARG A 102 -7.47 13.55 -0.48
N PHE A 103 -6.54 12.60 -0.43
CA PHE A 103 -6.49 11.53 -1.43
C PHE A 103 -7.78 10.72 -1.43
N MET A 104 -8.22 10.27 -0.24
CA MET A 104 -9.45 9.48 -0.10
C MET A 104 -10.70 10.19 -0.64
N ALA A 105 -10.78 11.51 -0.48
CA ALA A 105 -11.87 12.31 -1.05
C ALA A 105 -11.75 12.45 -2.58
N GLU A 106 -10.53 12.70 -3.08
CA GLU A 106 -10.26 12.88 -4.51
C GLU A 106 -10.49 11.61 -5.33
N GLU A 107 -10.32 10.42 -4.74
CA GLU A 107 -10.67 9.13 -5.38
C GLU A 107 -12.17 9.04 -5.72
N VAL A 108 -13.02 9.69 -4.93
CA VAL A 108 -14.47 9.50 -5.00
C VAL A 108 -15.17 10.64 -5.70
N ILE A 109 -14.71 11.88 -5.53
CA ILE A 109 -15.47 13.08 -5.90
C ILE A 109 -15.87 13.12 -7.38
N GLY A 110 -15.04 12.59 -8.29
CA GLY A 110 -15.34 12.54 -9.73
C GLY A 110 -16.36 11.49 -10.14
N HIS A 111 -16.74 10.59 -9.24
CA HIS A 111 -17.67 9.48 -9.47
C HIS A 111 -19.04 9.70 -8.84
N LEU A 112 -19.21 10.79 -8.09
CA LEU A 112 -20.46 11.13 -7.42
C LEU A 112 -21.46 11.74 -8.40
N GLY A 113 -22.71 11.30 -8.31
CA GLY A 113 -23.85 11.82 -9.05
C GLY A 113 -25.00 12.24 -8.13
N GLU A 114 -26.08 12.72 -8.72
CA GLU A 114 -27.27 13.14 -7.97
C GLU A 114 -27.89 11.95 -7.23
N GLY A 115 -28.25 12.17 -5.96
CA GLY A 115 -28.83 11.14 -5.09
C GLY A 115 -27.83 10.17 -4.47
N ASP A 116 -26.53 10.31 -4.73
CA ASP A 116 -25.52 9.52 -4.05
C ASP A 116 -25.40 9.91 -2.57
N LEU A 117 -25.21 8.91 -1.71
CA LEU A 117 -24.96 9.09 -0.28
C LEU A 117 -23.48 8.81 0.02
N VAL A 118 -22.78 9.78 0.59
CA VAL A 118 -21.39 9.61 1.02
C VAL A 118 -21.34 9.46 2.53
N VAL A 119 -20.84 8.31 3.00
CA VAL A 119 -20.57 8.06 4.41
C VAL A 119 -19.07 8.23 4.65
N VAL A 120 -18.71 9.30 5.34
CA VAL A 120 -17.31 9.58 5.71
C VAL A 120 -17.05 9.00 7.09
N VAL A 121 -16.05 8.13 7.19
CA VAL A 121 -15.57 7.51 8.43
C VAL A 121 -14.15 8.05 8.67
N PRO A 122 -14.03 9.22 9.31
CA PRO A 122 -12.73 9.84 9.51
C PRO A 122 -11.90 9.07 10.53
N GLU A 123 -10.59 9.02 10.31
CA GLU A 123 -9.64 8.41 11.22
C GLU A 123 -9.16 9.45 12.22
N TYR A 124 -9.13 9.11 13.51
CA TYR A 124 -8.79 10.07 14.58
C TYR A 124 -7.42 10.72 14.35
N THR A 125 -6.47 9.95 13.83
CA THR A 125 -5.10 10.40 13.55
C THR A 125 -5.00 11.48 12.47
N LEU A 126 -6.04 11.66 11.65
CA LEU A 126 -6.08 12.68 10.58
C LEU A 126 -6.55 14.05 11.09
N PHE A 127 -7.06 14.16 12.32
CA PHE A 127 -7.46 15.45 12.90
C PHE A 127 -6.30 16.20 13.56
N ASP A 128 -5.38 15.47 14.18
CA ASP A 128 -4.32 16.04 15.03
C ASP A 128 -2.98 16.23 14.28
N ARG A 129 -2.92 15.87 13.00
CA ARG A 129 -1.68 15.91 12.21
C ARG A 129 -1.90 16.57 10.86
N GLU A 130 -0.93 17.41 10.48
CA GLU A 130 -0.84 17.86 9.09
C GLU A 130 -0.59 16.65 8.20
N GLU A 131 -1.40 16.51 7.16
CA GLU A 131 -1.33 15.36 6.26
C GLU A 131 -0.07 15.45 5.39
N ALA A 132 0.95 14.72 5.81
CA ALA A 132 2.13 14.49 5.00
C ALA A 132 1.89 13.37 3.99
N ILE A 133 2.57 13.47 2.84
CA ILE A 133 2.66 12.36 1.89
C ILE A 133 3.46 11.24 2.57
N ASP A 134 2.78 10.12 2.82
CA ASP A 134 3.34 8.94 3.49
C ASP A 134 3.80 7.90 2.44
N ASP A 135 4.70 6.98 2.84
CA ASP A 135 5.18 5.87 2.02
C ASP A 135 4.03 5.00 1.51
N VAL A 136 2.95 4.91 2.28
CA VAL A 136 1.73 4.17 1.88
C VAL A 136 1.10 4.76 0.63
N LEU A 137 1.11 6.09 0.47
CA LEU A 137 0.57 6.74 -0.72
C LEU A 137 1.45 6.46 -1.95
N TYR A 138 2.78 6.45 -1.80
CA TYR A 138 3.69 6.03 -2.87
C TYR A 138 3.46 4.57 -3.28
N GLN A 139 3.32 3.67 -2.32
CA GLN A 139 3.04 2.26 -2.58
C GLN A 139 1.69 2.06 -3.28
N ALA A 140 0.67 2.83 -2.89
CA ALA A 140 -0.63 2.79 -3.54
C ALA A 140 -0.54 3.19 -5.01
N VAL A 141 0.20 4.26 -5.34
CA VAL A 141 0.41 4.71 -6.71
C VAL A 141 1.29 3.74 -7.49
N ASP A 142 2.38 3.24 -6.91
CA ASP A 142 3.25 2.25 -7.57
C ASP A 142 2.46 1.00 -7.94
N ARG A 143 1.58 0.56 -7.03
CA ARG A 143 0.77 -0.63 -7.26
C ARG A 143 -0.39 -0.40 -8.21
N TYR A 144 -0.95 0.80 -8.22
CA TYR A 144 -2.04 1.21 -9.09
C TYR A 144 -1.81 2.63 -9.66
N PRO A 145 -1.02 2.76 -10.74
CA PRO A 145 -0.63 4.07 -11.29
C PRO A 145 -1.77 5.06 -11.59
N PRO A 146 -2.99 4.61 -12.01
CA PRO A 146 -4.10 5.54 -12.19
C PRO A 146 -4.55 6.28 -10.93
N ALA A 147 -4.24 5.78 -9.73
CA ALA A 147 -4.48 6.48 -8.46
C ALA A 147 -3.78 7.85 -8.38
N LEU A 148 -2.77 8.11 -9.21
CA LEU A 148 -2.09 9.42 -9.28
C LEU A 148 -3.07 10.58 -9.55
N ARG A 149 -4.25 10.32 -10.14
CA ARG A 149 -5.29 11.34 -10.35
C ARG A 149 -5.84 11.90 -9.04
N ALA A 150 -5.84 11.09 -7.98
CA ALA A 150 -6.28 11.49 -6.65
C ALA A 150 -5.17 12.12 -5.81
N TRP A 151 -3.96 12.31 -6.38
CA TRP A 151 -2.81 12.83 -5.66
C TRP A 151 -3.08 14.22 -5.04
N PRO A 152 -2.74 14.43 -3.74
CA PRO A 152 -2.78 15.73 -3.09
C PRO A 152 -1.95 16.78 -3.85
N GLY A 153 -2.62 17.66 -4.61
CA GLY A 153 -1.99 18.71 -5.41
C GLY A 153 -2.01 18.49 -6.93
N GLY A 154 -2.34 17.28 -7.41
CA GLY A 154 -2.47 16.98 -8.84
C GLY A 154 -3.85 17.32 -9.42
N SER A 155 -4.89 17.39 -8.58
CA SER A 155 -6.29 17.52 -9.01
C SER A 155 -6.70 18.90 -9.53
N GLY A 156 -5.84 19.92 -9.41
CA GLY A 156 -6.16 21.32 -9.74
C GLY A 156 -7.26 21.94 -8.86
N ARG A 157 -7.98 21.13 -8.06
CA ARG A 157 -9.00 21.56 -7.10
C ARG A 157 -8.33 22.26 -5.92
N ARG A 158 -8.68 23.53 -5.74
CA ARG A 158 -8.35 24.28 -4.53
C ARG A 158 -9.29 23.83 -3.42
N TRP A 159 -8.77 23.00 -2.52
CA TRP A 159 -9.40 22.79 -1.23
C TRP A 159 -9.18 24.07 -0.43
N GLY A 160 -10.21 24.91 -0.34
CA GLY A 160 -10.19 26.01 0.61
C GLY A 160 -10.07 25.43 2.01
N LEU A 161 -9.37 26.13 2.92
CA LEU A 161 -9.54 25.90 4.34
C LEU A 161 -11.04 26.12 4.62
N LEU A 162 -11.80 25.04 4.78
CA LEU A 162 -13.13 25.15 5.36
C LEU A 162 -12.86 25.59 6.80
N PRO A 163 -13.29 26.81 7.20
CA PRO A 163 -13.23 27.17 8.60
C PRO A 163 -14.21 26.23 9.30
N TRP A 164 -13.66 25.35 10.13
CA TRP A 164 -14.44 24.60 11.11
C TRP A 164 -15.02 25.58 12.13
#